data_AF-A0A314ZF50-F1
#
_entry.id   AF-A0A314ZF50-F1
#
_cell.length_a   1.000
_cell.length_b   1.000
_cell.length_c   1.000
_cell.angle_alpha   90.00
_cell.angle_beta   90.00
_cell.angle_gamma   90.00
#
_symmetry.space_group_name_H-M   'P 1'
#
loop_
_entity.id
_entity.type
_entity.pdbx_description
1 polymer ?
#
loop_
_entity_poly.entity_id
_entity_poly.type
_entity_poly.pdbx_seq_one_letter_code
_entity_poly.pdbx_strand_id
1 'polypeptide(L)'
;MQAYSLMDISLDTFPYAGTTTTCESLYMGVPCVTMAGSVHAHNVGVSILGKVGLGNLIAKNEDEYVQLAVQLASDVTALSNLRMGLRDLMSRSPVCDGPKFTLGLESAYRNMWHRYCKGDVPSQRHIEMLQQEVVTEEPAAEISESTSFTTPREGPPGSIKTNGFIPLPQPVLNLSTCEENGGV
;
A
#
# COMPACT_ATOMS: atom_id res chain seq x y z
N MET A 1 1.07 -18.03 15.88
CA MET A 1 -0.41 -18.13 15.83
C MET A 1 -1.10 -18.18 17.20
N GLN A 2 -0.51 -18.75 18.25
CA GLN A 2 -1.19 -18.89 19.55
C GLN A 2 -1.53 -17.56 20.24
N ALA A 3 -0.78 -16.48 19.99
CA ALA A 3 -1.05 -15.17 20.58
C ALA A 3 -2.45 -14.61 20.25
N TYR A 4 -3.00 -14.91 19.06
CA TYR A 4 -4.35 -14.43 18.69
C TYR A 4 -5.46 -15.03 19.56
N SER A 5 -5.25 -16.17 20.22
CA SER A 5 -6.27 -16.72 21.14
C SER A 5 -6.43 -15.89 22.41
N LEU A 6 -5.47 -15.01 22.70
CA LEU A 6 -5.50 -14.08 23.83
C LEU A 6 -6.06 -12.69 23.44
N MET A 7 -6.46 -12.51 22.18
CA MET A 7 -6.96 -11.24 21.65
C MET A 7 -8.45 -11.35 21.36
N ASP A 8 -9.23 -10.35 21.78
CA ASP A 8 -10.66 -10.27 21.53
C ASP A 8 -10.99 -9.53 20.24
N ILE A 9 -10.29 -8.43 19.99
CA ILE A 9 -10.46 -7.54 18.83
C ILE A 9 -9.07 -7.13 18.34
N SER A 10 -8.87 -7.14 17.02
CA SER A 10 -7.70 -6.56 16.36
C SER A 10 -8.04 -5.15 15.87
N LEU A 11 -7.10 -4.22 16.06
CA LEU A 11 -7.20 -2.84 15.59
C LEU A 11 -6.20 -2.66 14.46
N ASP A 12 -6.70 -2.45 13.25
CA ASP A 12 -5.87 -2.23 12.08
C ASP A 12 -5.24 -0.83 12.11
N THR A 13 -4.01 -0.71 11.66
CA THR A 13 -3.29 0.56 11.66
C THR A 13 -3.64 1.41 10.45
N PHE A 14 -3.51 2.73 10.58
CA PHE A 14 -3.62 3.68 9.49
C PHE A 14 -2.50 4.73 9.61
N PRO A 15 -2.00 5.30 8.49
CA PRO A 15 -2.48 5.17 7.11
C PRO A 15 -1.98 3.91 6.37
N TYR A 16 -1.24 3.03 7.04
CA TYR A 16 -0.75 1.77 6.46
C TYR A 16 -1.46 0.60 7.14
N ALA A 17 -2.41 -0.02 6.41
CA ALA A 17 -3.18 -1.13 6.91
C ALA A 17 -2.37 -2.43 6.90
N GLY A 18 -2.70 -3.30 7.84
CA GLY A 18 -2.29 -4.69 7.85
C GLY A 18 -2.78 -5.41 6.59
N THR A 19 -2.04 -6.45 6.23
CA THR A 19 -2.44 -7.37 5.16
C THR A 19 -2.42 -8.78 5.72
N THR A 20 -1.24 -9.33 5.94
CA THR A 20 -1.07 -10.67 6.50
C THR A 20 -1.58 -10.76 7.93
N THR A 21 -1.27 -9.77 8.77
CA THR A 21 -1.73 -9.71 10.17
C THR A 21 -3.26 -9.65 10.26
N THR A 22 -3.91 -8.88 9.38
CA THR A 22 -5.37 -8.82 9.27
C THR A 22 -5.94 -10.17 8.84
N CYS A 23 -5.38 -10.80 7.81
CA CYS A 23 -5.79 -12.14 7.40
C CYS A 23 -5.60 -13.19 8.51
N GLU A 24 -4.48 -13.18 9.20
CA GLU A 24 -4.21 -14.08 10.33
C GLU A 24 -5.20 -13.87 11.47
N SER A 25 -5.49 -12.62 11.82
CA SER A 25 -6.46 -12.26 12.84
C SER A 25 -7.83 -12.88 12.53
N LEU A 26 -8.35 -12.65 11.32
CA LEU A 26 -9.63 -13.19 10.86
C LEU A 26 -9.61 -14.72 10.79
N TYR A 27 -8.53 -15.32 10.28
CA TYR A 27 -8.36 -16.77 10.20
C TYR A 27 -8.32 -17.43 11.59
N MET A 28 -7.78 -16.72 12.57
CA MET A 28 -7.78 -17.14 13.98
C MET A 28 -9.07 -16.79 14.71
N GLY A 29 -10.08 -16.24 14.05
CA GLY A 29 -11.39 -15.94 14.63
C GLY A 29 -11.42 -14.67 15.47
N VAL A 30 -10.47 -13.76 15.27
CA VAL A 30 -10.41 -12.45 15.92
C VAL A 30 -10.94 -11.39 14.93
N PRO A 31 -12.06 -10.70 15.22
CA PRO A 31 -12.55 -9.63 14.36
C PRO A 31 -11.57 -8.45 14.36
N CYS A 32 -11.45 -7.80 13.21
CA CYS A 32 -10.56 -6.65 13.01
C CYS A 32 -11.40 -5.42 12.67
N VAL A 33 -11.05 -4.25 13.20
CA VAL A 33 -11.61 -2.95 12.82
C VAL A 33 -10.58 -2.22 11.96
N THR A 34 -10.98 -1.73 10.79
CA THR A 34 -10.11 -0.99 9.86
C THR A 34 -10.74 0.36 9.49
N MET A 35 -9.96 1.24 8.87
CA MET A 35 -10.42 2.55 8.41
C MET A 35 -10.17 2.70 6.91
N ALA A 36 -11.13 3.30 6.20
CA ALA A 36 -10.98 3.65 4.80
C ALA A 36 -10.21 4.97 4.65
N GLY A 37 -9.40 5.05 3.60
CA GLY A 37 -8.61 6.24 3.29
C GLY A 37 -8.43 6.50 1.80
N SER A 38 -7.57 7.47 1.47
CA SER A 38 -7.36 7.94 0.09
C SER A 38 -6.34 7.13 -0.70
N VAL A 39 -5.48 6.35 -0.05
CA VAL A 39 -4.36 5.63 -0.70
C VAL A 39 -4.53 4.13 -0.64
N HIS A 40 -3.92 3.41 -1.58
CA HIS A 40 -4.03 1.96 -1.67
C HIS A 40 -3.58 1.24 -0.38
N ALA A 41 -2.43 1.63 0.18
CA ALA A 41 -1.87 1.02 1.39
C ALA A 41 -2.79 1.14 2.62
N HIS A 42 -3.68 2.15 2.65
CA HIS A 42 -4.67 2.31 3.71
C HIS A 42 -5.85 1.34 3.51
N ASN A 43 -6.20 1.03 2.27
CA ASN A 43 -7.43 0.31 1.95
C ASN A 43 -7.26 -1.22 1.81
N VAL A 44 -6.12 -1.78 2.21
CA VAL A 44 -5.92 -3.24 2.15
C VAL A 44 -6.85 -3.95 3.14
N GLY A 45 -6.92 -3.47 4.39
CA GLY A 45 -7.88 -3.96 5.39
C GLY A 45 -9.33 -3.83 4.92
N VAL A 46 -9.69 -2.68 4.32
CA VAL A 46 -11.01 -2.43 3.71
C VAL A 46 -11.38 -3.49 2.68
N SER A 47 -10.45 -3.81 1.78
CA SER A 47 -10.65 -4.83 0.74
C SER A 47 -10.87 -6.21 1.35
N ILE A 48 -10.03 -6.62 2.31
CA ILE A 48 -10.13 -7.92 2.98
C ILE A 48 -11.48 -8.04 3.70
N LEU A 49 -11.81 -7.10 4.59
CA LEU A 49 -13.05 -7.13 5.36
C LEU A 49 -14.29 -7.10 4.46
N GLY A 50 -14.26 -6.30 3.39
CA GLY A 50 -15.33 -6.26 2.40
C GLY A 50 -15.55 -7.61 1.71
N LYS A 51 -14.49 -8.37 1.41
CA LYS A 51 -14.60 -9.71 0.81
C LYS A 51 -15.03 -10.78 1.81
N VAL A 52 -14.67 -10.65 3.08
CA VAL A 52 -15.12 -11.57 4.15
C VAL A 52 -16.57 -11.31 4.55
N GLY A 53 -17.12 -10.14 4.21
CA GLY A 53 -18.50 -9.76 4.55
C GLY A 53 -18.61 -8.96 5.85
N LEU A 54 -17.51 -8.39 6.34
CA LEU A 54 -17.41 -7.59 7.57
C LEU A 54 -17.38 -6.09 7.27
N GLY A 55 -18.17 -5.64 6.27
CA GLY A 55 -18.21 -4.23 5.87
C GLY A 55 -18.66 -3.29 6.99
N ASN A 56 -19.36 -3.81 8.01
CA ASN A 56 -19.76 -3.08 9.20
C ASN A 56 -18.61 -2.81 10.20
N LEU A 57 -17.41 -3.34 9.97
CA LEU A 57 -16.21 -3.07 10.77
C LEU A 57 -15.22 -2.14 10.04
N ILE A 58 -15.70 -1.44 9.01
CA ILE A 58 -14.93 -0.49 8.21
C ILE A 58 -15.38 0.93 8.56
N ALA A 59 -14.52 1.67 9.26
CA ALA A 59 -14.75 3.07 9.58
C ALA A 59 -14.42 4.01 8.42
N LYS A 60 -15.05 5.18 8.35
CA LYS A 60 -14.79 6.23 7.35
C LYS A 60 -13.90 7.35 7.88
N ASN A 61 -13.74 7.45 9.20
CA ASN A 61 -12.93 8.43 9.90
C ASN A 61 -12.55 7.92 11.30
N GLU A 62 -11.70 8.66 12.00
CA GLU A 62 -11.14 8.28 13.30
C GLU A 62 -12.22 8.14 14.38
N ASP A 63 -13.24 9.02 14.39
CA ASP A 63 -14.34 8.96 15.37
C ASP A 63 -15.16 7.67 15.19
N GLU A 64 -15.50 7.33 13.94
CA GLU A 64 -16.22 6.09 13.62
C GLU A 64 -15.37 4.86 13.94
N TYR A 65 -14.04 4.92 13.75
CA TYR A 65 -13.12 3.83 14.10
C TYR A 65 -13.16 3.53 15.59
N VAL A 66 -13.04 4.58 16.43
CA VAL A 66 -13.15 4.44 17.89
C VAL A 66 -14.54 3.96 18.28
N GLN A 67 -15.59 4.52 17.68
CA GLN A 67 -16.97 4.13 17.97
C GLN A 67 -17.22 2.65 17.67
N LEU A 68 -16.78 2.15 16.52
CA LEU A 68 -16.91 0.74 16.14
C LEU A 68 -16.15 -0.17 17.09
N ALA A 69 -14.91 0.19 17.46
CA ALA A 69 -14.13 -0.59 18.41
C ALA A 69 -14.82 -0.65 19.79
N VAL A 70 -15.35 0.47 20.27
CA VAL A 70 -16.09 0.53 21.55
C VAL A 70 -17.39 -0.27 21.47
N GLN A 71 -18.16 -0.13 20.39
CA GLN A 71 -19.40 -0.89 20.21
C GLN A 71 -19.14 -2.39 20.21
N LEU A 72 -18.13 -2.83 19.46
CA LEU A 72 -17.73 -4.23 19.39
C LEU A 72 -17.26 -4.77 20.74
N ALA A 73 -16.55 -3.95 21.53
CA ALA A 73 -16.10 -4.33 22.88
C ALA A 73 -17.22 -4.28 23.93
N SER A 74 -18.26 -3.47 23.72
CA SER A 74 -19.33 -3.27 24.69
C SER A 74 -20.34 -4.42 24.76
N ASP A 75 -20.52 -5.17 23.67
CA ASP A 75 -21.41 -6.33 23.62
C ASP A 75 -20.60 -7.63 23.52
N VAL A 76 -20.24 -8.17 24.69
CA VAL A 76 -19.47 -9.41 24.82
C VAL A 76 -20.19 -10.60 24.19
N THR A 77 -21.53 -10.62 24.22
CA THR A 77 -22.31 -11.74 23.68
C THR A 77 -22.26 -11.71 22.15
N ALA A 78 -22.49 -10.55 21.54
CA ALA A 78 -22.37 -10.38 20.10
C ALA A 78 -20.94 -10.64 19.61
N LEU A 79 -19.92 -10.15 20.34
CA LEU A 79 -18.52 -10.39 20.02
C LEU A 79 -18.17 -11.88 20.07
N SER A 80 -18.62 -12.60 21.10
CA SER A 80 -18.42 -14.05 21.22
C SER A 80 -19.05 -14.81 20.05
N ASN A 81 -20.29 -14.45 19.69
CA ASN A 81 -20.99 -15.05 18.55
C ASN A 81 -20.26 -14.79 17.23
N LEU A 82 -19.78 -13.57 17.00
CA LEU A 82 -18.98 -13.24 15.82
C LEU A 82 -17.70 -14.07 15.77
N ARG A 83 -16.94 -14.16 16.88
CA ARG A 83 -15.69 -14.93 16.96
C ARG A 83 -15.89 -16.41 16.67
N MET A 84 -17.00 -17.00 17.13
CA MET A 84 -17.34 -18.40 16.86
C MET A 84 -17.58 -18.68 15.37
N GLY A 85 -18.23 -17.75 14.65
CA GLY A 85 -18.54 -17.91 13.22
C GLY A 85 -17.43 -17.43 12.28
N LEU A 86 -16.50 -16.60 12.76
CA LEU A 86 -15.58 -15.86 11.90
C LEU A 86 -14.61 -16.74 11.10
N ARG A 87 -14.15 -17.86 11.66
CA ARG A 87 -13.26 -18.77 10.93
C ARG A 87 -13.95 -19.40 9.72
N ASP A 88 -15.22 -19.79 9.88
CA ASP A 88 -16.02 -20.33 8.79
C ASP A 88 -16.28 -19.26 7.72
N LEU A 89 -16.66 -18.03 8.14
CA LEU A 89 -16.82 -16.88 7.24
C LEU A 89 -15.54 -16.60 6.44
N MET A 90 -14.38 -16.56 7.10
CA MET A 90 -13.08 -16.35 6.44
C MET A 90 -12.80 -17.46 5.42
N SER A 91 -12.94 -18.73 5.83
CA SER A 91 -12.64 -19.89 4.98
C SER A 91 -13.50 -19.98 3.73
N ARG A 92 -14.76 -19.53 3.80
CA ARG A 92 -15.71 -19.51 2.67
C ARG A 92 -15.65 -18.23 1.85
N SER A 93 -14.92 -17.23 2.32
CA SER A 93 -14.81 -15.95 1.63
C SER A 93 -13.98 -16.06 0.35
N PRO A 94 -14.15 -15.14 -0.62
CA PRO A 94 -13.28 -15.05 -1.78
C PRO A 94 -11.79 -14.85 -1.44
N VAL A 95 -11.45 -14.44 -0.22
CA VAL A 95 -10.05 -14.28 0.23
C VAL A 95 -9.34 -15.64 0.31
N CYS A 96 -10.08 -16.70 0.65
CA CYS A 96 -9.55 -18.07 0.73
C CYS A 96 -9.87 -18.92 -0.52
N ASP A 97 -10.51 -18.35 -1.53
CA ASP A 97 -10.84 -19.05 -2.79
C ASP A 97 -9.68 -18.95 -3.79
N GLY A 98 -8.65 -19.76 -3.56
CA GLY A 98 -7.47 -19.85 -4.42
C GLY A 98 -7.79 -20.16 -5.89
N PRO A 99 -8.61 -21.20 -6.20
CA PRO A 99 -8.97 -21.52 -7.58
C PRO A 99 -9.63 -20.36 -8.33
N LYS A 100 -10.61 -19.68 -7.72
CA LYS A 100 -11.27 -18.53 -8.35
C LYS A 100 -10.33 -17.33 -8.52
N PHE A 101 -9.46 -17.09 -7.55
CA PHE A 101 -8.42 -16.07 -7.64
C PHE A 101 -7.51 -16.34 -8.84
N THR A 102 -7.00 -17.56 -8.99
CA THR A 102 -6.11 -17.94 -10.08
C THR A 102 -6.78 -17.79 -11.44
N LEU A 103 -8.05 -18.22 -11.60
CA LEU A 103 -8.79 -18.02 -12.85
C LEU A 103 -8.94 -16.55 -13.22
N GLY A 104 -9.22 -15.68 -12.23
CA GLY A 104 -9.28 -14.24 -12.43
C GLY A 104 -7.93 -13.66 -12.85
N LEU A 105 -6.84 -14.11 -12.23
CA LEU A 105 -5.48 -13.69 -12.53
C LEU A 105 -5.05 -14.12 -13.94
N GLU A 106 -5.29 -15.37 -14.32
CA GLU A 106 -5.01 -15.91 -15.65
C GLU A 106 -5.77 -15.15 -16.73
N SER A 107 -7.06 -14.85 -16.49
CA SER A 107 -7.86 -14.02 -17.38
C SER A 107 -7.27 -12.61 -17.54
N ALA A 108 -6.83 -11.99 -16.44
CA ALA A 108 -6.17 -10.69 -16.48
C ALA A 108 -4.88 -10.74 -17.31
N TYR A 109 -4.01 -11.74 -17.09
CA TYR A 109 -2.79 -11.94 -17.88
C TYR A 109 -3.08 -12.16 -19.36
N ARG A 110 -4.07 -13.00 -19.68
CA ARG A 110 -4.48 -13.26 -21.06
C ARG A 110 -4.98 -11.99 -21.74
N ASN A 111 -5.75 -11.16 -21.04
CA ASN A 111 -6.21 -9.87 -21.55
C ASN A 111 -5.06 -8.89 -21.78
N MET A 112 -4.11 -8.79 -20.85
CA MET A 112 -2.90 -7.97 -21.01
C MET A 112 -2.09 -8.43 -22.24
N TRP A 113 -1.91 -9.74 -22.41
CA TRP A 113 -1.22 -10.31 -23.57
C TRP A 113 -1.92 -9.99 -24.89
N HIS A 114 -3.24 -10.17 -24.98
CA HIS A 114 -3.99 -9.85 -26.19
C HIS A 114 -3.92 -8.37 -26.57
N ARG A 115 -3.90 -7.47 -25.58
CA ARG A 115 -3.72 -6.02 -25.81
C ARG A 115 -2.34 -5.72 -26.37
N TYR A 116 -1.30 -6.33 -25.78
CA TYR A 116 0.08 -6.22 -26.27
C TYR A 116 0.23 -6.70 -27.72
N CYS A 117 -0.30 -7.87 -28.08
CA CYS A 117 -0.23 -8.38 -29.46
C CYS A 117 -0.95 -7.48 -30.49
N LYS A 118 -1.92 -6.67 -30.04
CA LYS A 118 -2.63 -5.68 -30.86
C LYS A 118 -1.94 -4.30 -30.90
N GLY A 119 -0.80 -4.15 -30.22
CA GLY A 119 -0.10 -2.87 -30.08
C GLY A 119 -0.73 -1.90 -29.08
N ASP A 120 -1.73 -2.31 -28.29
CA ASP A 120 -2.29 -1.50 -27.21
C ASP A 120 -1.46 -1.67 -25.94
N VAL A 121 -0.40 -0.86 -25.81
CA VAL A 121 0.54 -0.90 -24.68
C VAL A 121 0.46 0.43 -23.91
N PRO A 122 -0.39 0.53 -22.86
CA PRO A 122 -0.60 1.78 -22.13
C PRO A 122 0.67 2.32 -21.46
N SER A 123 1.54 1.44 -20.99
CA SER A 123 2.81 1.83 -20.37
C SER A 123 3.73 2.55 -21.36
N GLN A 124 3.71 2.15 -22.64
CA GLN A 124 4.50 2.80 -23.69
C GLN A 124 4.03 4.23 -23.92
N ARG A 125 2.71 4.43 -24.05
CA ARG A 125 2.10 5.77 -24.19
C ARG A 125 2.38 6.67 -22.99
N HIS A 126 2.39 6.11 -21.78
CA HIS A 126 2.69 6.86 -20.56
C HIS A 126 4.17 7.28 -20.50
N ILE A 127 5.10 6.40 -20.87
CA ILE A 127 6.53 6.71 -20.96
C ILE A 127 6.79 7.79 -22.01
N GLU A 128 6.17 7.69 -23.20
CA GLU A 128 6.29 8.69 -24.27
C GLU A 128 5.78 10.06 -23.83
N MET A 129 4.66 10.11 -23.09
CA MET A 129 4.09 11.35 -22.54
C MET A 129 5.01 12.00 -21.50
N LEU A 130 5.56 11.21 -20.57
CA LEU A 130 6.51 11.72 -19.57
C LEU A 130 7.83 12.20 -20.22
N GLN A 131 8.29 11.56 -21.29
CA GLN A 131 9.47 11.99 -22.04
C GLN A 131 9.23 13.29 -22.80
N GLN A 132 8.02 13.52 -23.31
CA GLN A 132 7.66 14.78 -23.98
C GLN A 132 7.60 15.97 -23.02
N GLU A 133 7.12 15.78 -21.79
CA GLU A 133 7.11 16.85 -20.76
C GLU A 133 8.54 17.27 -20.34
N VAL A 134 9.48 16.33 -20.27
CA VAL A 134 10.90 16.61 -19.95
C VAL A 134 11.61 17.40 -21.06
N VAL A 135 11.24 17.19 -22.33
CA VAL A 135 11.85 17.89 -23.48
C VAL A 135 11.36 19.34 -23.59
N THR A 136 10.20 19.68 -23.03
CA THR A 136 9.65 21.04 -23.10
C THR A 136 10.17 22.03 -22.06
N GLU A 137 10.94 21.59 -21.05
CA GLU A 137 11.38 22.45 -19.93
C GLU A 137 12.80 23.02 -20.03
N GLU A 138 13.63 22.70 -21.03
CA GLU A 138 14.95 23.35 -21.19
C GLU A 138 14.97 24.42 -22.29
N PRO A 139 15.22 25.70 -21.93
CA PRO A 139 15.99 26.61 -22.76
C PRO A 139 17.40 26.84 -22.18
N ALA A 140 18.35 26.85 -23.10
CA ALA A 140 19.78 27.04 -22.92
C ALA A 140 20.18 28.12 -21.89
N ALA A 141 21.05 27.74 -20.95
CA ALA A 141 21.92 28.65 -20.22
C ALA A 141 23.37 28.20 -20.38
N GLU A 142 24.15 29.05 -21.03
CA GLU A 142 25.54 28.87 -21.39
C GLU A 142 26.47 28.68 -20.17
N ILE A 143 27.50 27.88 -20.40
CA ILE A 143 28.60 27.58 -19.47
C ILE A 143 29.46 28.83 -19.26
N SER A 144 29.71 29.17 -17.98
CA SER A 144 30.84 30.02 -17.57
C SER A 144 31.36 29.54 -16.22
N GLU A 145 32.55 28.93 -16.23
CA GLU A 145 33.34 28.62 -15.02
C GLU A 145 33.72 29.88 -14.24
N SER A 146 33.77 29.79 -12.90
CA SER A 146 34.85 30.37 -12.07
C SER A 146 34.69 30.03 -10.57
N THR A 147 35.65 29.25 -10.07
CA THR A 147 36.36 29.36 -8.77
C THR A 147 35.60 29.68 -7.46
N SER A 148 35.61 28.72 -6.53
CA SER A 148 36.52 28.67 -5.35
C SER A 148 35.86 28.15 -4.06
N PHE A 149 36.56 27.19 -3.44
CA PHE A 149 36.39 26.67 -2.08
C PHE A 149 36.46 27.79 -1.03
N THR A 150 35.63 27.74 0.02
CA THR A 150 35.99 28.00 1.44
C THR A 150 34.83 27.61 2.38
N THR A 151 35.07 26.68 3.31
CA THR A 151 34.29 26.45 4.55
C THR A 151 34.75 27.41 5.65
N PRO A 152 33.92 27.79 6.66
CA PRO A 152 34.06 27.09 7.96
C PRO A 152 32.84 27.06 8.91
N ARG A 153 32.67 25.88 9.55
CA ARG A 153 32.58 25.59 11.01
C ARG A 153 31.39 26.05 11.89
N GLU A 154 31.02 25.12 12.78
CA GLU A 154 29.84 25.00 13.67
C GLU A 154 29.74 25.93 14.90
N GLY A 155 28.50 26.05 15.43
CA GLY A 155 28.18 26.35 16.84
C GLY A 155 26.65 26.22 17.15
N PRO A 156 26.20 25.59 18.26
CA PRO A 156 24.76 25.35 18.60
C PRO A 156 24.29 26.19 19.83
N PRO A 157 23.12 25.96 20.51
CA PRO A 157 21.85 25.29 20.15
C PRO A 157 20.60 26.19 20.34
N GLY A 158 19.45 25.85 19.74
CA GLY A 158 18.19 26.56 20.05
C GLY A 158 16.92 25.97 19.41
N SER A 159 16.12 25.30 20.27
CA SER A 159 14.65 25.14 20.27
C SER A 159 13.87 24.72 18.99
N ILE A 160 13.51 23.43 18.96
CA ILE A 160 12.21 22.81 18.61
C ILE A 160 11.24 23.62 17.72
N LYS A 161 10.97 23.09 16.51
CA LYS A 161 9.62 22.71 16.01
C LYS A 161 9.71 22.12 14.58
N THR A 162 8.74 21.25 14.29
CA THR A 162 8.24 20.78 12.97
C THR A 162 8.73 19.43 12.43
N ASN A 163 7.74 18.54 12.29
CA ASN A 163 7.56 17.36 11.43
C ASN A 163 8.82 16.80 10.76
N GLY A 164 9.23 15.61 11.20
CA GLY A 164 10.32 14.81 10.64
C GLY A 164 10.03 14.25 9.25
N PHE A 165 9.93 15.14 8.27
CA PHE A 165 9.99 14.82 6.85
C PHE A 165 11.18 15.55 6.25
N ILE A 166 12.30 14.84 6.08
CA ILE A 166 13.43 15.31 5.27
C ILE A 166 13.23 14.73 3.88
N PRO A 167 12.97 15.53 2.83
CA PRO A 167 12.99 15.03 1.46
C PRO A 167 14.44 14.68 1.13
N LEU A 168 14.74 13.39 1.01
CA LEU A 168 15.99 12.96 0.40
C LEU A 168 15.92 13.29 -1.10
N PRO A 169 16.98 13.87 -1.69
CA PRO A 169 17.08 14.00 -3.14
C PRO A 169 17.00 12.60 -3.78
N GLN A 170 16.14 12.44 -4.78
CA GLN A 170 16.05 11.20 -5.57
C GLN A 170 17.42 10.89 -6.18
N PRO A 171 17.91 9.65 -6.13
CA PRO A 171 19.15 9.29 -6.78
C PRO A 171 18.93 9.29 -8.30
N VAL A 172 19.74 10.09 -9.00
CA VAL A 172 19.80 10.10 -10.46
C VAL A 172 20.42 8.76 -10.91
N LEU A 173 19.61 7.87 -11.46
CA LEU A 173 20.09 6.63 -12.08
C LEU A 173 20.77 6.99 -13.41
N ASN A 174 22.09 7.06 -13.40
CA ASN A 174 22.88 7.07 -14.63
C ASN A 174 22.85 5.65 -15.23
N LEU A 175 22.01 5.45 -16.24
CA LEU A 175 22.03 4.25 -17.06
C LEU A 175 23.10 4.43 -18.14
N SER A 176 24.35 4.07 -17.84
CA SER A 176 25.39 3.94 -18.86
C SER A 176 25.10 2.71 -19.72
N THR A 177 25.00 2.93 -21.03
CA THR A 177 24.89 1.92 -22.09
C THR A 177 25.99 0.86 -21.98
N CYS A 178 25.60 -0.41 -21.77
CA CYS A 178 26.47 -1.55 -22.07
C CYS A 178 26.26 -1.93 -23.54
N GLU A 179 27.19 -1.51 -24.38
CA GLU A 179 27.31 -1.98 -25.76
C GLU A 179 27.69 -3.47 -25.80
N GLU A 180 27.10 -4.17 -26.78
CA GLU A 180 27.49 -5.49 -27.25
C GLU A 180 28.94 -5.53 -27.76
N ASN A 181 29.61 -6.65 -27.52
CA ASN A 181 30.57 -7.34 -28.42
C ASN A 181 30.88 -8.68 -27.71
N GLY A 182 30.60 -9.88 -28.21
CA GLY A 182 30.92 -10.46 -29.51
C GLY A 182 31.72 -11.75 -29.21
N GLY A 183 31.46 -12.85 -29.95
CA GLY A 183 31.94 -14.23 -29.69
C GLY A 183 33.45 -14.38 -29.40
N VAL A 184 33.90 -15.46 -28.76
CA VAL A 184 33.86 -16.88 -29.19
C VAL A 184 33.87 -17.78 -27.95
#